data_AF-A0A970HB97-F1
#
_entry.id   AF-A0A970HB97-F1
#
_cell.length_a   1.000
_cell.length_b   1.000
_cell.length_c   1.000
_cell.angle_alpha   90.00
_cell.angle_beta   90.00
_cell.angle_gamma   90.00
#
_symmetry.space_group_name_H-M   'P 1'
#
loop_
_entity.id
_entity.type
_entity.pdbx_description
1 polymer ?
#
loop_
_entity_poly.entity_id
_entity_poly.type
_entity_poly.pdbx_seq_one_letter_code
_entity_poly.pdbx_strand_id
1 'polypeptide(L)' 'MAVYGLEQPVRCPTCQETIDRLHVVRLYRARADFVSSLPRSGRLLVCPRCHTVLPGELGAVF' A
#
# COMPACT_ATOMS: atom_id res chain seq x y z
N MET A 1 5.27 3.50 -8.28
CA MET A 1 3.90 3.27 -7.79
C MET A 1 3.25 2.25 -8.71
N ALA A 2 2.48 1.32 -8.17
CA ALA A 2 1.66 0.39 -8.96
C ALA A 2 0.18 0.62 -8.60
N VAL A 3 -0.73 0.37 -9.55
CA VAL A 3 -2.17 0.48 -9.36
C VAL A 3 -2.78 -0.90 -9.57
N TYR A 4 -3.58 -1.35 -8.61
CA TYR A 4 -4.26 -2.64 -8.64
C TYR A 4 -5.75 -2.39 -8.74
N GLY A 5 -6.41 -3.03 -9.71
CA GLY A 5 -7.87 -3.07 -9.74
C GLY A 5 -8.38 -4.02 -8.66
N LEU A 6 -9.49 -3.66 -8.03
CA LEU A 6 -10.24 -4.55 -7.15
C LEU A 6 -11.32 -5.26 -7.98
N GLU A 7 -11.51 -6.56 -7.76
CA GLU A 7 -12.59 -7.31 -8.43
C GLU A 7 -13.98 -6.76 -8.09
N GLN A 8 -14.11 -6.19 -6.88
CA GLN A 8 -15.33 -5.55 -6.41
C GLN A 8 -15.00 -4.21 -5.74
N PRO A 9 -15.83 -3.17 -5.92
CA PRO A 9 -15.63 -1.92 -5.21
C PRO A 9 -15.80 -2.11 -3.69
N VAL A 10 -14.89 -1.53 -2.91
CA VAL A 10 -14.93 -1.57 -1.44
C VAL A 10 -14.96 -0.15 -0.87
N ARG A 11 -15.39 0.01 0.40
CA ARG A 11 -15.35 1.32 1.06
C ARG A 11 -14.03 1.53 1.80
N CYS A 12 -13.44 2.72 1.61
CA CYS A 12 -12.29 3.13 2.40
C CYS A 12 -12.71 3.34 3.87
N PRO A 13 -12.04 2.73 4.86
CA PRO A 13 -12.39 2.91 6.27
C PRO A 13 -12.17 4.35 6.77
N THR A 14 -11.30 5.12 6.11
CA THR A 14 -10.94 6.49 6.52
C THR A 14 -11.84 7.55 5.89
N CYS A 15 -11.96 7.59 4.56
CA CYS A 15 -12.76 8.61 3.87
C CYS A 15 -14.16 8.17 3.50
N GLN A 16 -14.53 6.90 3.72
CA GLN A 16 -15.84 6.32 3.40
C GLN A 16 -16.22 6.31 1.91
N GLU A 17 -15.35 6.81 1.02
CA GLU A 17 -15.55 6.70 -0.42
C GLU A 17 -15.39 5.26 -0.90
N THR A 18 -16.19 4.90 -1.90
CA THR A 18 -16.05 3.64 -2.63
C THR A 18 -14.84 3.71 -3.56
N ILE A 19 -13.96 2.72 -3.46
CA ILE A 19 -12.76 2.58 -4.28
C ILE A 19 -12.84 1.28 -5.09
N ASP A 20 -12.50 1.37 -6.37
CA ASP A 20 -12.39 0.25 -7.33
C ASP A 20 -10.93 -0.15 -7.59
N ARG A 21 -9.99 0.60 -7.01
CA ARG A 21 -8.55 0.46 -7.22
C ARG A 21 -7.77 0.77 -5.95
N LEU A 22 -6.58 0.19 -5.84
CA LEU A 22 -5.62 0.40 -4.77
C LEU A 22 -4.29 0.92 -5.34
N HIS A 23 -3.69 1.88 -4.66
CA HIS A 23 -2.33 2.30 -4.94
C HIS A 23 -1.36 1.50 -4.08
N VAL A 24 -0.31 0.98 -4.71
CA VAL A 24 0.78 0.29 -4.03
C VAL A 24 2.04 1.13 -4.17
N VAL A 25 2.50 1.63 -3.02
CA VAL A 25 3.69 2.47 -2.93
C VAL A 25 4.84 1.60 -2.42
N ARG A 26 5.95 1.59 -3.16
CA ARG A 26 7.16 0.87 -2.75
C ARG A 26 7.92 1.72 -1.74
N LEU A 27 8.16 1.18 -0.56
CA LEU A 27 9.12 1.74 0.38
C LEU A 27 10.53 1.56 -0.19
N TYR A 28 11.31 2.64 -0.18
CA TYR A 28 12.74 2.58 -0.44
C TYR A 28 13.47 3.10 0.79
N ARG A 29 14.59 2.45 1.13
CA ARG A 29 15.43 2.88 2.25
C ARG A 29 16.22 4.13 1.85
N ALA A 30 15.82 5.30 2.35
CA ALA A 30 16.48 6.56 2.04
C ALA A 30 17.80 6.77 2.80
N ARG A 31 17.83 6.46 4.11
CA ARG A 31 19.01 6.60 4.97
C ARG A 31 18.99 5.54 6.07
N ALA A 32 20.16 5.13 6.53
CA ALA A 32 20.31 4.47 7.82
C ALA A 32 21.71 4.70 8.38
N ASP A 33 21.77 5.09 9.64
CA ASP A 33 23.01 5.48 10.31
C ASP A 33 23.68 4.31 11.06
N PHE A 34 23.20 3.08 10.86
CA PHE A 34 23.71 1.88 11.50
C PHE A 34 23.40 0.61 10.69
N VAL A 35 24.07 -0.50 11.03
CA VAL A 35 23.75 -1.83 10.52
C VAL A 35 22.40 -2.26 11.09
N SER A 36 21.34 -2.00 10.32
CA SER A 36 19.96 -2.33 10.70
C SER A 36 19.49 -3.61 10.00
N SER A 37 18.87 -4.52 10.76
CA SER A 37 18.13 -5.68 10.27
C SER A 37 16.77 -5.32 9.65
N LEU A 38 16.40 -4.04 9.64
CA LEU A 38 15.14 -3.58 9.05
C LEU A 38 15.07 -3.90 7.55
N PRO A 39 13.88 -4.25 7.04
CA PRO A 39 13.70 -4.53 5.62
C PRO A 39 14.18 -3.38 4.74
N ARG A 40 14.94 -3.69 3.70
CA ARG A 40 15.45 -2.69 2.75
C ARG A 40 14.37 -2.17 1.79
N SER A 41 13.27 -2.90 1.70
CA SER A 41 12.13 -2.58 0.84
C SER A 41 10.85 -3.13 1.46
N GLY A 42 9.73 -2.50 1.13
CA GLY A 42 8.40 -2.93 1.51
C GLY A 42 7.36 -2.33 0.57
N ARG A 43 6.09 -2.62 0.83
CA ARG A 43 4.97 -2.08 0.07
C ARG A 43 3.93 -1.55 1.06
N LEU A 44 3.33 -0.43 0.71
CA LEU A 44 2.18 0.11 1.42
C LEU A 44 0.99 0.12 0.47
N LEU A 45 -0.16 -0.33 0.97
CA LEU A 45 -1.45 -0.16 0.31
C LEU A 45 -1.98 1.23 0.66
N VAL A 46 -2.47 1.95 -0.33
CA VAL A 46 -2.90 3.34 -0.18
C VAL A 46 -4.23 3.54 -0.90
N CYS A 47 -5.17 4.21 -0.22
CA CYS A 47 -6.43 4.64 -0.81
C CYS A 47 -6.17 5.66 -1.93
N PRO A 48 -6.69 5.48 -3.15
CA PRO A 48 -6.48 6.43 -4.25
C PRO A 48 -7.22 7.77 -4.07
N ARG A 49 -8.13 7.86 -3.09
CA ARG A 49 -8.96 9.06 -2.85
C ARG A 49 -8.38 9.96 -1.77
N CYS A 50 -8.15 9.41 -0.58
CA CYS A 50 -7.66 10.16 0.57
C CYS A 50 -6.16 9.97 0.86
N HIS A 51 -5.48 9.12 0.10
CA HIS A 51 -4.06 8.79 0.27
C HIS A 51 -3.68 8.22 1.66
N THR A 52 -4.67 7.77 2.44
CA THR A 52 -4.42 7.08 3.71
C THR A 52 -3.86 5.67 3.45
N VAL A 53 -2.93 5.25 4.30
CA VAL A 53 -2.39 3.88 4.31
C VAL A 53 -3.50 2.93 4.77
N LEU A 54 -3.74 1.90 3.98
CA LEU A 54 -4.72 0.86 4.26
C LEU A 54 -4.03 -0.36 4.87
N PRO A 55 -4.62 -1.00 5.89
CA PRO A 55 -4.09 -2.24 6.44
C PRO A 55 -4.20 -3.37 5.41
N GLY A 56 -3.16 -4.19 5.30
CA GLY A 56 -3.14 -5.36 4.44
C GLY A 56 -1.78 -5.56 3.77
N GLU A 57 -1.64 -6.72 3.13
CA GLU A 57 -0.46 -7.10 2.37
C GLU A 57 -0.86 -7.69 1.02
N LEU A 58 0.03 -7.58 0.03
CA LEU A 58 -0.16 -8.27 -1.24
C LEU A 58 0.39 -9.68 -1.09
N GLY A 59 -0.51 -10.66 -1.00
CA GLY A 59 -0.15 -12.06 -1.16
C GLY A 59 0.22 -12.37 -2.61
N ALA A 60 1.22 -13.23 -2.82
CA ALA A 60 1.45 -13.83 -4.11
C ALA A 60 0.69 -15.16 -4.17
N VAL A 61 -0.19 -15.31 -5.15
CA VAL A 61 -0.75 -16.61 -5.52
C VAL A 61 0.16 -17.14 -6.63
N PHE A 62 0.90 -18.20 -6.34
CA PHE A 62 1.80 -18.88 -7.27
C PHE A 62 1.13 -20.14 -7.81
#